data_AF-A0A5K4F1H8-F1
#
_entry.id   AF-A0A5K4F1H8-F1
#
_cell.length_a   1.000
_cell.length_b   1.000
_cell.length_c   1.000
_cell.angle_alpha   90.00
_cell.angle_beta   90.00
_cell.angle_gamma   90.00
#
_symmetry.space_group_name_H-M   'P 1'
#
loop_
_entity.id
_entity.type
_entity.pdbx_description
1 polymer ?
#
loop_
_entity_poly.entity_id
_entity_poly.type
_entity_poly.pdbx_seq_one_letter_code
_entity_poly.pdbx_strand_id
1 'polypeptide(L)'
;MAYHVPYPFHQDPNFFYFTGLNEPNGILLFCTDKTEERDDQSDLNWSTHLFVETRNKHAEIWNGPSLTLSEASLATGVDNSHPLSEFSKFLDHQALSTQSICVWYSPLSSKNFVERPLNKFVLKKIVEFSRQINDKRISFENPDYLIDSIRLIKSNYEIKQLKTSVIAAVESLKSAMQITQPGITETTLQSYIEYQMRSRGCSVGYPPVVAGGDRTNIIHYMKNNMRIDNGELVLVDAGCRFNGYTSDITRTWPVNGMLKCFCLPNVNT
;
A
#
# COMPACT_ATOMS: atom_id res chain seq x y z
N MET A 1 8.22 9.63 12.21
CA MET A 1 7.34 10.31 13.17
C MET A 1 8.09 11.38 13.95
N ALA A 2 9.19 11.03 14.61
CA ALA A 2 10.18 11.97 15.16
C ALA A 2 11.59 11.54 14.71
N TYR A 3 12.64 12.30 15.07
CA TYR A 3 13.99 12.11 14.53
C TYR A 3 14.53 10.67 14.62
N HIS A 4 14.24 9.94 15.70
CA HIS A 4 14.60 8.52 15.88
C HIS A 4 13.39 7.60 16.07
N VAL A 5 12.18 8.09 15.76
CA VAL A 5 10.95 7.31 15.91
C VAL A 5 10.33 7.16 14.53
N PRO A 6 10.49 5.98 13.87
CA PRO A 6 9.92 5.74 12.56
C PRO A 6 8.39 5.67 12.64
N TYR A 7 7.74 5.87 11.49
CA TYR A 7 6.35 5.44 11.37
C TYR A 7 6.31 3.91 11.29
N PRO A 8 5.18 3.27 11.65
CA PRO A 8 4.97 1.87 11.35
C PRO A 8 5.21 1.60 9.86
N PHE A 9 5.97 0.55 9.56
CA PHE A 9 6.29 0.20 8.18
C PHE A 9 5.02 -0.19 7.42
N HIS A 10 4.95 0.25 6.17
CA HIS A 10 3.93 -0.16 5.22
C HIS A 10 4.62 -0.42 3.88
N GLN A 11 4.46 -1.64 3.37
CA GLN A 11 5.10 -2.06 2.13
C GLN A 11 4.52 -1.30 0.93
N ASP A 12 5.35 -1.15 -0.10
CA ASP A 12 4.88 -0.80 -1.43
C ASP A 12 3.84 -1.84 -1.94
N PRO A 13 2.62 -1.44 -2.35
CA PRO A 13 1.59 -2.39 -2.77
C PRO A 13 1.98 -3.25 -3.97
N ASN A 14 2.79 -2.75 -4.90
CA ASN A 14 3.23 -3.51 -6.08
C ASN A 14 4.25 -4.58 -5.67
N PHE A 15 5.25 -4.21 -4.88
CA PHE A 15 6.21 -5.17 -4.31
C PHE A 15 5.52 -6.23 -3.45
N PHE A 16 4.58 -5.82 -2.59
CA PHE A 16 3.81 -6.74 -1.76
C PHE A 16 2.93 -7.68 -2.60
N TYR A 17 2.36 -7.20 -3.70
CA TYR A 17 1.55 -8.02 -4.61
C TYR A 17 2.37 -9.16 -5.24
N PHE A 18 3.60 -8.88 -5.66
CA PHE A 18 4.46 -9.89 -6.30
C PHE A 18 5.23 -10.80 -5.33
N THR A 19 5.47 -10.35 -4.09
CA THR A 19 6.34 -11.08 -3.15
C THR A 19 5.62 -11.57 -1.90
N GLY A 20 4.55 -10.90 -1.45
CA GLY A 20 3.97 -11.09 -0.13
C GLY A 20 4.89 -10.70 1.04
N LEU A 21 6.08 -10.15 0.79
CA LEU A 21 7.04 -9.78 1.83
C LEU A 21 6.71 -8.40 2.42
N ASN A 22 6.54 -8.35 3.74
CA ASN A 22 6.30 -7.12 4.49
C ASN A 22 7.54 -6.67 5.28
N GLU A 23 8.72 -6.82 4.68
CA GLU A 23 10.01 -6.36 5.21
C GLU A 23 10.50 -5.13 4.42
N PRO A 24 11.16 -4.16 5.06
CA PRO A 24 11.80 -3.06 4.34
C PRO A 24 12.99 -3.57 3.48
N ASN A 25 13.49 -2.71 2.60
CA ASN A 25 14.74 -2.94 1.86
C ASN A 25 14.75 -4.21 0.98
N GLY A 26 13.71 -4.37 0.15
CA GLY A 26 13.63 -5.41 -0.87
C GLY A 26 13.73 -4.87 -2.30
N ILE A 27 14.34 -5.64 -3.20
CA ILE A 27 14.29 -5.40 -4.66
C ILE A 27 13.89 -6.72 -5.33
N LEU A 28 12.78 -6.70 -6.08
CA LEU A 28 12.39 -7.78 -6.96
C LEU A 28 12.77 -7.39 -8.38
N LEU A 29 13.48 -8.29 -9.08
CA LEU A 29 13.93 -8.07 -10.44
C LEU A 29 13.49 -9.23 -11.33
N PHE A 30 12.87 -8.88 -12.46
CA PHE A 30 12.55 -9.81 -13.53
C PHE A 30 13.47 -9.51 -14.71
N CYS A 31 14.27 -10.49 -15.12
CA CYS A 31 15.19 -10.38 -16.25
C CYS A 31 14.72 -11.29 -17.40
N THR A 32 14.90 -10.83 -18.63
CA THR A 32 14.69 -11.64 -19.83
C THR A 32 15.60 -11.18 -20.95
N ASP A 33 16.06 -12.12 -21.76
CA ASP A 33 16.87 -11.85 -22.93
C ASP A 33 16.01 -11.97 -24.20
N LYS A 34 15.84 -10.87 -24.93
CA LYS A 34 15.32 -10.93 -26.30
C LYS A 34 16.45 -11.36 -27.21
N THR A 35 16.40 -12.59 -27.72
CA THR A 35 17.25 -12.99 -28.84
C THR A 35 16.61 -12.53 -30.15
N GLU A 36 17.38 -11.89 -31.03
CA GLU A 36 16.87 -11.29 -32.29
C GLU A 36 16.25 -12.30 -33.27
N GLU A 37 16.36 -13.60 -33.02
CA GLU A 37 15.96 -14.66 -33.96
C GLU A 37 14.57 -15.29 -33.70
N ARG A 38 13.83 -14.89 -32.65
CA ARG A 38 12.57 -15.57 -32.29
C ARG A 38 11.43 -14.60 -32.04
N ASP A 39 10.57 -14.46 -33.05
CA ASP A 39 9.36 -13.61 -33.04
C ASP A 39 8.20 -14.20 -32.22
N ASP A 40 8.36 -15.38 -31.63
CA ASP A 40 7.33 -16.00 -30.80
C ASP A 40 7.55 -15.67 -29.32
N GLN A 41 6.56 -15.03 -28.69
CA GLN A 41 6.60 -14.64 -27.26
C GLN A 41 6.73 -15.85 -26.31
N SER A 42 6.51 -17.08 -26.81
CA SER A 42 6.58 -18.33 -26.05
C SER A 42 7.99 -18.75 -25.61
N ASP A 43 9.05 -18.16 -26.18
CA ASP A 43 10.43 -18.64 -26.03
C ASP A 43 11.32 -17.73 -25.16
N LEU A 44 10.77 -16.71 -24.50
CA LEU A 44 11.54 -15.83 -23.62
C LEU A 44 11.99 -16.59 -22.35
N ASN A 45 13.30 -16.68 -22.15
CA ASN A 45 13.85 -17.18 -20.90
C ASN A 45 13.76 -16.07 -19.85
N TRP A 46 13.00 -16.31 -18.78
CA TRP A 46 12.83 -15.38 -17.66
C TRP A 46 13.64 -15.87 -16.46
N SER A 47 14.33 -14.95 -15.79
CA SER A 47 14.87 -15.19 -14.46
C SER A 47 14.35 -14.15 -13.47
N THR A 48 13.93 -14.63 -12.31
CA THR A 48 13.47 -13.77 -11.20
C THR A 48 14.53 -13.77 -10.12
N HIS A 49 14.89 -12.58 -9.64
CA HIS A 49 15.89 -12.36 -8.60
C HIS A 49 15.30 -11.51 -7.49
N LEU A 50 15.55 -11.90 -6.24
CA LEU A 50 15.11 -11.20 -5.06
C LEU A 50 16.33 -10.73 -4.27
N PHE A 51 16.44 -9.44 -3.99
CA PHE A 51 17.47 -8.88 -3.13
C PHE A 51 16.83 -8.41 -1.82
N VAL A 52 17.34 -8.88 -0.69
CA VAL A 52 16.82 -8.51 0.64
C VAL A 52 17.95 -8.11 1.59
N GLU A 53 17.63 -7.24 2.55
CA GLU A 53 18.54 -6.93 3.65
C GLU A 53 18.85 -8.22 4.44
N THR A 54 20.14 -8.51 4.62
CA THR A 54 20.57 -9.68 5.40
C THR A 54 20.60 -9.37 6.89
N ARG A 55 20.37 -10.41 7.71
CA ARG A 55 20.39 -10.29 9.18
C ARG A 55 21.63 -9.56 9.70
N ASN A 56 21.39 -8.59 10.57
CA ASN A 56 22.41 -7.89 11.32
C ASN A 56 22.01 -7.92 12.80
N LYS A 57 22.77 -8.66 13.62
CA LYS A 57 22.48 -8.84 15.05
C LYS A 57 22.32 -7.52 15.81
N HIS A 58 23.07 -6.49 15.43
CA HIS A 58 22.93 -5.17 16.05
C HIS A 58 21.60 -4.52 15.64
N ALA A 59 21.22 -4.60 14.37
CA ALA A 59 19.95 -4.04 13.88
C ALA A 59 18.74 -4.80 14.43
N GLU A 60 18.82 -6.11 14.62
CA GLU A 60 17.71 -6.93 15.13
C GLU A 60 17.31 -6.56 16.57
N ILE A 61 18.25 -6.06 17.37
CA ILE A 61 17.96 -5.52 18.72
C ILE A 61 17.00 -4.32 18.63
N TRP A 62 17.11 -3.51 17.58
CA TRP A 62 16.32 -2.28 17.41
C TRP A 62 15.05 -2.50 16.59
N ASN A 63 15.14 -3.32 15.54
CA ASN A 63 14.11 -3.41 14.50
C ASN A 63 13.35 -4.74 14.51
N GLY A 64 13.79 -5.72 15.32
CA GLY A 64 13.28 -7.09 15.27
C GLY A 64 14.02 -7.97 14.25
N PRO A 65 13.70 -9.28 14.22
CA PRO A 65 14.38 -10.25 13.35
C PRO A 65 14.12 -9.94 11.86
N SER A 66 15.12 -10.15 11.02
CA SER A 66 14.97 -10.08 9.56
C SER A 66 14.98 -11.48 8.95
N LEU A 67 14.35 -11.65 7.80
CA LEU A 67 14.40 -12.93 7.07
C LEU A 67 15.84 -13.27 6.65
N THR A 68 16.19 -14.55 6.73
CA THR A 68 17.33 -15.09 5.99
C THR A 68 17.00 -15.20 4.51
N LEU A 69 18.03 -15.35 3.66
CA LEU A 69 17.82 -15.58 2.22
C LEU A 69 16.97 -16.83 1.96
N SER A 70 17.18 -17.90 2.72
CA SER A 70 16.39 -19.13 2.60
C SER A 70 14.93 -18.92 3.01
N GLU A 71 14.68 -18.16 4.07
CA GLU A 71 13.31 -17.82 4.49
C GLU A 71 12.61 -16.92 3.46
N ALA A 72 13.34 -15.96 2.87
CA ALA A 72 12.83 -15.11 1.80
C ALA A 72 12.49 -15.91 0.53
N SER A 73 13.38 -16.81 0.09
CA SER A 73 13.10 -17.72 -1.03
C SER A 73 11.89 -18.61 -0.75
N LEU A 74 11.80 -19.20 0.44
CA LEU A 74 10.68 -20.05 0.82
C LEU A 74 9.34 -19.28 0.84
N ALA A 75 9.35 -18.05 1.37
CA ALA A 75 8.16 -17.21 1.47
C ALA A 75 7.66 -16.70 0.11
N THR A 76 8.58 -16.43 -0.83
CA THR A 76 8.26 -15.81 -2.13
C THR A 76 8.16 -16.79 -3.28
N GLY A 77 8.78 -17.98 -3.15
CA GLY A 77 8.99 -18.91 -4.27
C GLY A 77 10.07 -18.46 -5.26
N VAL A 78 10.85 -17.41 -4.95
CA VAL A 78 11.96 -16.95 -5.79
C VAL A 78 13.24 -17.67 -5.38
N ASP A 79 13.74 -18.56 -6.25
CA ASP A 79 14.95 -19.35 -5.97
C ASP A 79 16.22 -18.48 -5.88
N ASN A 80 16.33 -17.44 -6.72
CA ASN A 80 17.52 -16.59 -6.77
C ASN A 80 17.42 -15.43 -5.75
N SER A 81 17.55 -15.74 -4.46
CA SER A 81 17.64 -14.71 -3.40
C SER A 81 19.08 -14.32 -3.08
N HIS A 82 19.35 -13.02 -3.01
CA HIS A 82 20.68 -12.43 -2.81
C HIS A 82 20.67 -11.39 -1.69
N PRO A 83 21.82 -11.14 -1.03
CA PRO A 83 21.97 -9.97 -0.16
C PRO A 83 21.76 -8.67 -0.94
N LEU A 84 21.08 -7.69 -0.35
CA LEU A 84 20.88 -6.38 -0.96
C LEU A 84 22.19 -5.68 -1.34
N SER A 85 23.26 -5.93 -0.59
CA SER A 85 24.60 -5.41 -0.86
C SER A 85 25.19 -5.88 -2.21
N GLU A 86 24.68 -6.98 -2.78
CA GLU A 86 25.15 -7.53 -4.05
C GLU A 86 24.44 -6.94 -5.27
N PHE A 87 23.37 -6.16 -5.08
CA PHE A 87 22.59 -5.58 -6.17
C PHE A 87 23.44 -4.76 -7.15
N SER A 88 24.39 -3.97 -6.66
CA SER A 88 25.27 -3.18 -7.54
C SER A 88 26.18 -4.06 -8.40
N LYS A 89 26.76 -5.12 -7.81
CA LYS A 89 27.62 -6.06 -8.54
C LYS A 89 26.82 -6.83 -9.59
N PHE A 90 25.58 -7.17 -9.27
CA PHE A 90 24.68 -7.80 -10.23
C PHE A 90 24.45 -6.91 -11.45
N LEU A 91 24.14 -5.63 -11.24
CA LEU A 91 24.00 -4.67 -12.34
C LEU A 91 25.31 -4.53 -13.13
N ASP A 92 26.46 -4.37 -12.47
CA ASP A 92 27.75 -4.26 -13.16
C ASP A 92 28.03 -5.48 -14.06
N HIS A 93 27.68 -6.70 -13.62
CA HIS A 93 27.80 -7.91 -14.42
C HIS A 93 26.88 -7.88 -15.66
N GLN A 94 25.61 -7.47 -15.50
CA GLN A 94 24.66 -7.37 -16.61
C GLN A 94 25.08 -6.32 -17.66
N ALA A 95 25.77 -5.27 -17.22
CA ALA A 95 26.29 -4.24 -18.13
C ALA A 95 27.36 -4.76 -19.08
N LEU A 96 28.15 -5.75 -18.63
CA LEU A 96 29.22 -6.35 -19.44
C LEU A 96 28.69 -7.35 -20.46
N SER A 97 27.56 -8.01 -20.18
CA SER A 97 27.01 -9.09 -21.00
C SER A 97 26.01 -8.64 -22.05
N THR A 98 25.56 -7.38 -22.03
CA THR A 98 24.39 -6.97 -22.81
C THR A 98 24.69 -5.82 -23.77
N GLN A 99 24.18 -5.92 -25.01
CA GLN A 99 24.36 -4.87 -26.01
C GLN A 99 23.33 -3.75 -25.87
N SER A 100 22.09 -4.04 -25.50
CA SER A 100 21.01 -3.06 -25.27
C SER A 100 20.06 -3.54 -24.17
N ILE A 101 19.57 -2.63 -23.33
CA ILE A 101 18.71 -2.97 -22.18
C ILE A 101 17.48 -2.07 -22.15
N CYS A 102 16.32 -2.65 -21.86
CA CYS A 102 15.12 -1.91 -21.51
C CYS A 102 14.84 -2.11 -20.02
N VAL A 103 14.87 -1.03 -19.23
CA VAL A 103 14.62 -1.06 -17.78
C VAL A 103 13.20 -0.63 -17.48
N TRP A 104 12.42 -1.56 -16.94
CA TRP A 104 11.08 -1.30 -16.44
C TRP A 104 11.16 -1.01 -14.95
N TYR A 105 10.82 0.21 -14.52
CA TYR A 105 10.96 0.63 -13.13
C TYR A 105 9.69 1.31 -12.63
N SER A 106 9.16 0.84 -11.50
CA SER A 106 8.00 1.42 -10.82
C SER A 106 8.44 1.92 -9.43
N PRO A 107 8.08 3.16 -9.03
CA PRO A 107 7.41 4.18 -9.84
C PRO A 107 8.43 5.01 -10.62
N LEU A 108 8.25 5.15 -11.93
CA LEU A 108 9.01 6.11 -12.75
C LEU A 108 8.20 7.41 -12.86
N SER A 109 8.41 8.32 -11.91
CA SER A 109 7.53 9.47 -11.68
C SER A 109 7.51 10.53 -12.79
N SER A 110 8.51 10.62 -13.67
CA SER A 110 8.47 11.50 -14.85
C SER A 110 9.68 11.28 -15.76
N LYS A 111 9.66 11.91 -16.96
CA LYS A 111 10.84 12.01 -17.86
C LYS A 111 12.05 12.69 -17.19
N ASN A 112 11.84 13.43 -16.10
CA ASN A 112 12.89 14.01 -15.29
C ASN A 112 13.13 13.14 -14.06
N PHE A 113 14.16 12.29 -14.10
CA PHE A 113 14.66 11.44 -13.02
C PHE A 113 14.99 12.16 -11.69
N VAL A 114 14.74 13.48 -11.59
CA VAL A 114 15.18 14.37 -10.52
C VAL A 114 14.02 14.86 -9.64
N GLU A 115 12.77 14.80 -10.09
CA GLU A 115 11.64 15.26 -9.27
C GLU A 115 11.04 14.10 -8.44
N ARG A 116 11.54 14.00 -7.20
CA ARG A 116 11.09 13.16 -6.07
C ARG A 116 11.31 11.64 -6.20
N PRO A 117 12.33 11.09 -5.54
CA PRO A 117 12.51 9.65 -5.47
C PRO A 117 11.79 9.05 -4.25
N LEU A 118 10.83 8.15 -4.50
CA LEU A 118 10.30 7.21 -3.51
C LEU A 118 11.39 6.20 -3.06
N ASN A 119 12.42 5.95 -3.88
CA ASN A 119 13.62 5.21 -3.49
C ASN A 119 14.90 5.75 -4.18
N LYS A 120 15.69 6.56 -3.47
CA LYS A 120 16.94 7.18 -3.98
C LYS A 120 18.01 6.15 -4.31
N PHE A 121 18.08 5.07 -3.56
CA PHE A 121 19.16 4.09 -3.67
C PHE A 121 19.08 3.35 -5.00
N VAL A 122 17.93 2.73 -5.29
CA VAL A 122 17.74 1.95 -6.52
C VAL A 122 17.86 2.83 -7.75
N LEU A 123 17.21 4.00 -7.75
CA LEU A 123 17.28 4.94 -8.87
C LEU A 123 18.71 5.40 -9.14
N LYS A 124 19.48 5.74 -8.10
CA LYS A 124 20.89 6.11 -8.24
C LYS A 124 21.70 4.98 -8.86
N LYS A 125 21.49 3.73 -8.44
CA LYS A 125 22.17 2.56 -8.98
C LYS A 125 21.82 2.29 -10.44
N ILE A 126 20.55 2.42 -10.81
CA ILE A 126 20.09 2.29 -12.20
C ILE A 126 20.70 3.39 -13.10
N VAL A 127 20.80 4.63 -12.62
CA VAL A 127 21.45 5.73 -13.37
C VAL A 127 22.97 5.55 -13.46
N GLU A 128 23.63 5.05 -12.41
CA GLU A 128 25.06 4.69 -12.47
C GLU A 128 25.30 3.60 -13.51
N PHE A 129 24.45 2.57 -13.53
CA PHE A 129 24.45 1.49 -14.50
C PHE A 129 24.20 1.98 -15.93
N SER A 130 23.24 2.89 -16.15
CA SER A 130 22.93 3.43 -17.49
C SER A 130 24.15 4.09 -18.14
N ARG A 131 24.94 4.84 -17.35
CA ARG A 131 26.16 5.50 -17.81
C ARG A 131 27.25 4.50 -18.24
N GLN A 132 27.32 3.33 -17.61
CA GLN A 132 28.30 2.29 -17.97
C GLN A 132 28.00 1.65 -19.33
N ILE A 133 26.73 1.54 -19.72
CA ILE A 133 26.29 0.84 -20.95
C ILE A 133 26.34 1.73 -22.21
N ASN A 134 26.77 2.99 -22.09
CA ASN A 134 26.70 4.03 -23.12
C ASN A 134 25.25 4.38 -23.47
N ASP A 135 24.81 5.60 -23.10
CA ASP A 135 23.40 6.06 -23.02
C ASP A 135 22.52 5.78 -24.25
N LYS A 136 23.11 5.52 -25.44
CA LYS A 136 22.36 5.20 -26.67
C LYS A 136 21.74 3.79 -26.71
N ARG A 137 22.02 2.93 -25.72
CA ARG A 137 21.62 1.51 -25.70
C ARG A 137 20.69 1.13 -24.54
N ILE A 138 20.21 2.11 -23.76
CA ILE A 138 19.28 1.89 -22.66
C ILE A 138 17.97 2.67 -22.87
N SER A 139 16.84 1.99 -22.70
CA SER A 139 15.51 2.62 -22.63
C SER A 139 14.88 2.41 -21.26
N PHE A 140 13.98 3.31 -20.90
CA PHE A 140 13.23 3.25 -19.64
C PHE A 140 11.74 3.22 -19.93
N GLU A 141 11.04 2.30 -19.28
CA GLU A 141 9.59 2.17 -19.36
C GLU A 141 8.98 2.20 -17.97
N ASN A 142 7.75 2.70 -17.86
CA ASN A 142 6.98 2.65 -16.62
C ASN A 142 5.99 1.46 -16.68
N PRO A 143 6.15 0.42 -15.84
CA PRO A 143 5.26 -0.73 -15.82
C PRO A 143 3.95 -0.52 -15.05
N ASP A 144 3.74 0.64 -14.41
CA ASP A 144 2.60 0.91 -13.51
C ASP A 144 1.25 0.54 -14.15
N TYR A 145 1.01 0.93 -15.40
CA TYR A 145 -0.25 0.62 -16.10
C TYR A 145 -0.50 -0.90 -16.22
N LEU A 146 0.55 -1.67 -16.47
CA LEU A 146 0.43 -3.13 -16.62
C LEU A 146 0.23 -3.80 -15.26
N ILE A 147 0.93 -3.31 -14.23
CA ILE A 147 0.76 -3.78 -12.85
C ILE A 147 -0.65 -3.44 -12.33
N ASP A 148 -1.15 -2.24 -12.62
CA ASP A 148 -2.51 -1.84 -12.26
C ASP A 148 -3.55 -2.68 -12.99
N SER A 149 -3.31 -3.03 -14.26
CA SER A 149 -4.21 -3.88 -15.05
C SER A 149 -4.34 -5.30 -14.47
N ILE A 150 -3.25 -5.90 -14.00
CA ILE A 150 -3.31 -7.21 -13.32
C ILE A 150 -3.96 -7.10 -11.94
N ARG A 151 -3.69 -6.04 -11.18
CA ARG A 151 -4.28 -5.79 -9.87
C ARG A 151 -5.76 -5.39 -9.94
N LEU A 152 -6.24 -4.95 -11.11
CA LEU A 152 -7.64 -4.58 -11.32
C LEU A 152 -8.56 -5.80 -11.18
N ILE A 153 -8.17 -6.95 -11.72
CA ILE A 153 -8.95 -8.18 -11.72
C ILE A 153 -8.53 -9.07 -10.54
N LYS A 154 -9.41 -9.25 -9.56
CA LYS A 154 -9.10 -9.94 -8.31
C LYS A 154 -9.28 -11.45 -8.48
N SER A 155 -8.32 -12.22 -8.02
CA SER A 155 -8.46 -13.66 -7.84
C SER A 155 -9.40 -14.01 -6.66
N ASN A 156 -9.80 -15.28 -6.57
CA ASN A 156 -10.64 -15.76 -5.48
C ASN A 156 -9.99 -15.57 -4.09
N TYR A 157 -8.65 -15.67 -4.02
CA TYR A 157 -7.91 -15.41 -2.79
C TYR A 157 -8.05 -13.95 -2.37
N GLU A 158 -7.81 -13.01 -3.29
CA GLU A 158 -7.91 -11.57 -3.02
C GLU A 158 -9.32 -11.15 -2.63
N ILE A 159 -10.34 -11.70 -3.29
CA ILE A 159 -11.75 -11.49 -2.92
C ILE A 159 -12.01 -11.95 -1.47
N LYS A 160 -11.42 -13.06 -1.04
CA LYS A 160 -11.55 -13.54 0.35
C LYS A 160 -10.92 -12.56 1.34
N GLN A 161 -9.75 -12.01 1.02
CA GLN A 161 -9.08 -11.01 1.87
C GLN A 161 -9.88 -9.71 1.97
N LEU A 162 -10.43 -9.23 0.84
CA LEU A 162 -11.34 -8.08 0.80
C LEU A 162 -12.58 -8.31 1.64
N LYS A 163 -13.22 -9.49 1.54
CA LYS A 163 -14.38 -9.84 2.36
C LYS A 163 -14.07 -9.81 3.85
N THR A 164 -12.92 -10.33 4.27
CA THR A 164 -12.47 -10.26 5.68
C THR A 164 -12.36 -8.82 6.15
N SER A 165 -11.72 -7.95 5.35
CA SER A 165 -11.61 -6.52 5.64
C SER A 165 -12.99 -5.86 5.77
N VAL A 166 -13.91 -6.12 4.83
CA VAL A 166 -15.28 -5.59 4.85
C VAL A 166 -16.06 -6.04 6.10
N ILE A 167 -16.00 -7.33 6.44
CA ILE A 167 -16.69 -7.87 7.62
C ILE A 167 -16.19 -7.16 8.88
N ALA A 168 -14.88 -7.02 9.04
CA ALA A 168 -14.31 -6.31 10.19
C ALA A 168 -14.75 -4.85 10.26
N ALA A 169 -14.79 -4.14 9.13
CA ALA A 169 -15.23 -2.75 9.07
C ALA A 169 -16.73 -2.60 9.40
N VAL A 170 -17.59 -3.45 8.83
CA VAL A 170 -19.03 -3.47 9.12
C VAL A 170 -19.30 -3.71 10.60
N GLU A 171 -18.67 -4.72 11.19
CA GLU A 171 -18.86 -5.01 12.62
C GLU A 171 -18.30 -3.90 13.51
N SER A 172 -17.24 -3.21 13.09
CA SER A 172 -16.71 -2.05 13.81
C SER A 172 -17.67 -0.85 13.77
N LEU A 173 -18.27 -0.58 12.61
CA LEU A 173 -19.28 0.48 12.45
C LEU A 173 -20.56 0.17 13.23
N LYS A 174 -21.01 -1.09 13.24
CA LYS A 174 -22.15 -1.52 14.08
C LYS A 174 -21.88 -1.28 15.56
N SER A 175 -20.70 -1.66 16.07
CA SER A 175 -20.32 -1.36 17.44
C SER A 175 -20.27 0.16 17.70
N ALA A 176 -19.77 0.94 16.75
CA ALA A 176 -19.73 2.40 16.86
C ALA A 176 -21.14 3.02 16.96
N MET A 177 -22.10 2.53 16.16
CA MET A 177 -23.50 2.94 16.26
C MET A 177 -24.09 2.64 17.65
N GLN A 178 -23.73 1.50 18.27
CA GLN A 178 -24.25 1.11 19.59
C GLN A 178 -23.79 2.01 20.74
N ILE A 179 -22.61 2.62 20.63
CA ILE A 179 -22.11 3.57 21.65
C ILE A 179 -22.45 5.03 21.34
N THR A 180 -23.02 5.30 20.17
CA THR A 180 -23.34 6.66 19.75
C THR A 180 -24.49 7.21 20.59
N GLN A 181 -24.27 8.37 21.20
CA GLN A 181 -25.28 9.10 21.95
C GLN A 181 -24.99 10.61 21.91
N PRO A 182 -25.99 11.49 22.09
CA PRO A 182 -25.76 12.93 22.11
C PRO A 182 -24.68 13.35 23.09
N GLY A 183 -23.78 14.22 22.65
CA GLY A 183 -22.64 14.69 23.42
C GLY A 183 -21.38 13.84 23.28
N ILE A 184 -21.41 12.71 22.57
CA ILE A 184 -20.20 11.99 22.17
C ILE A 184 -19.32 12.90 21.31
N THR A 185 -18.01 12.75 21.41
CA THR A 185 -17.07 13.48 20.54
C THR A 185 -16.71 12.64 19.33
N GLU A 186 -16.42 13.30 18.21
CA GLU A 186 -15.89 12.68 17.00
C GLU A 186 -14.62 11.88 17.30
N THR A 187 -13.75 12.39 18.19
CA THR A 187 -12.51 11.71 18.62
C THR A 187 -12.80 10.40 19.36
N THR A 188 -13.76 10.41 20.28
CA THR A 188 -14.17 9.20 21.02
C THR A 188 -14.70 8.15 20.05
N LEU A 189 -15.56 8.56 19.10
CA LEU A 189 -16.14 7.65 18.14
C LEU A 189 -15.09 7.08 17.18
N GLN A 190 -14.18 7.92 16.65
CA GLN A 190 -13.02 7.47 15.87
C GLN A 190 -12.19 6.45 16.64
N SER A 191 -11.79 6.78 17.87
CA SER A 191 -10.92 5.92 18.69
C SER A 191 -11.57 4.55 18.94
N TYR A 192 -12.88 4.54 19.16
CA TYR A 192 -13.63 3.30 19.33
C TYR A 192 -13.70 2.49 18.04
N ILE A 193 -13.95 3.12 16.89
CA ILE A 193 -13.91 2.44 15.58
C ILE A 193 -12.55 1.80 15.36
N GLU A 194 -11.45 2.54 15.52
CA GLU A 194 -10.10 2.01 15.32
C GLU A 194 -9.77 0.86 16.28
N TYR A 195 -10.20 0.95 17.55
CA TYR A 195 -10.09 -0.14 18.51
C TYR A 195 -10.82 -1.40 18.02
N GLN A 196 -12.06 -1.25 17.55
CA GLN A 196 -12.88 -2.36 17.05
C GLN A 196 -12.26 -3.00 15.80
N MET A 197 -11.67 -2.21 14.90
CA MET A 197 -10.96 -2.74 13.72
C MET A 197 -9.74 -3.57 14.14
N ARG A 198 -8.94 -3.03 15.07
CA ARG A 198 -7.72 -3.67 15.58
C ARG A 198 -7.98 -4.94 16.38
N SER A 199 -9.00 -4.95 17.23
CA SER A 199 -9.40 -6.13 17.99
C SER A 199 -9.90 -7.27 17.09
N ARG A 200 -10.33 -6.96 15.86
CA ARG A 200 -10.71 -7.93 14.82
C ARG A 200 -9.55 -8.31 13.89
N GLY A 201 -8.31 -7.96 14.24
CA GLY A 201 -7.11 -8.33 13.48
C GLY A 201 -6.86 -7.47 12.23
N CYS A 202 -7.55 -6.33 12.10
CA CYS A 202 -7.33 -5.40 11.00
C CYS A 202 -6.53 -4.17 11.44
N SER A 203 -5.72 -3.63 10.53
CA SER A 203 -5.24 -2.26 10.65
C SER A 203 -6.30 -1.27 10.16
N VAL A 204 -6.13 0.00 10.46
CA VAL A 204 -6.96 1.07 9.87
C VAL A 204 -6.48 1.28 8.42
N GLY A 205 -7.41 1.29 7.46
CA GLY A 205 -7.08 1.37 6.03
C GLY A 205 -6.68 2.77 5.57
N TYR A 206 -7.37 3.78 6.09
CA TYR A 206 -7.11 5.20 5.89
C TYR A 206 -7.63 5.94 7.13
N PRO A 207 -7.10 7.13 7.46
CA PRO A 207 -7.55 7.81 8.66
C PRO A 207 -9.07 8.13 8.53
N PRO A 208 -9.91 7.70 9.49
CA PRO A 208 -11.35 7.82 9.35
C PRO A 208 -11.82 9.27 9.26
N VAL A 209 -12.90 9.53 8.53
CA VAL A 209 -13.69 10.76 8.66
C VAL A 209 -14.78 10.49 9.68
N VAL A 210 -14.87 11.32 10.73
CA VAL A 210 -15.96 11.26 11.71
C VAL A 210 -16.51 12.67 11.88
N ALA A 211 -17.59 12.98 11.19
CA ALA A 211 -18.12 14.33 11.07
C ALA A 211 -19.55 14.42 11.61
N GLY A 212 -19.77 15.23 12.64
CA GLY A 212 -21.10 15.55 13.17
C GLY A 212 -21.71 16.81 12.54
N GLY A 213 -23.03 16.88 12.43
CA GLY A 213 -23.76 18.10 12.05
C GLY A 213 -23.33 18.65 10.68
N ASP A 214 -23.13 19.97 10.58
CA ASP A 214 -22.74 20.63 9.32
C ASP A 214 -21.38 20.19 8.76
N ARG A 215 -20.53 19.60 9.60
CA ARG A 215 -19.20 19.11 9.20
C ARG A 215 -19.29 17.90 8.26
N THR A 216 -20.45 17.24 8.22
CA THR A 216 -20.75 16.17 7.25
C THR A 216 -20.64 16.64 5.79
N ASN A 217 -20.71 17.95 5.54
CA ASN A 217 -20.54 18.55 4.20
C ASN A 217 -19.05 18.71 3.78
N ILE A 218 -18.09 18.38 4.65
CA ILE A 218 -16.66 18.48 4.38
C ILE A 218 -16.13 17.09 4.01
N ILE A 219 -15.87 16.87 2.71
CA ILE A 219 -15.55 15.56 2.12
C ILE A 219 -14.38 14.85 2.84
N HIS A 220 -13.28 15.56 3.09
CA HIS A 220 -12.11 15.03 3.81
C HIS A 220 -11.97 15.68 5.19
N TYR A 221 -13.01 15.62 6.01
CA TYR A 221 -12.94 16.13 7.38
C TYR A 221 -12.07 15.23 8.26
N MET A 222 -10.82 15.64 8.49
CA MET A 222 -9.83 14.86 9.24
C MET A 222 -9.63 15.30 10.70
N LYS A 223 -10.26 16.40 11.12
CA LYS A 223 -10.00 16.97 12.45
C LYS A 223 -10.60 16.11 13.56
N ASN A 224 -11.79 15.56 13.34
CA ASN A 224 -12.49 14.63 14.23
C ASN A 224 -12.42 15.01 15.70
N ASN A 225 -12.64 16.28 16.04
CA ASN A 225 -12.38 16.82 17.37
C ASN A 225 -13.53 17.63 17.96
N MET A 226 -14.70 17.61 17.33
CA MET A 226 -15.88 18.30 17.82
C MET A 226 -16.81 17.36 18.56
N ARG A 227 -17.61 17.92 19.47
CA ARG A 227 -18.77 17.27 20.05
C ARG A 227 -19.87 17.14 19.00
N ILE A 228 -20.66 16.06 19.08
CA ILE A 228 -21.81 15.82 18.23
C ILE A 228 -23.08 15.94 19.07
N ASP A 229 -23.95 16.87 18.73
CA ASP A 229 -25.07 17.28 19.56
C ASP A 229 -26.37 16.56 19.25
N ASN A 230 -27.35 16.67 20.15
CA ASN A 230 -28.63 16.01 20.00
C ASN A 230 -29.36 16.50 18.73
N GLY A 231 -29.82 15.54 17.93
CA GLY A 231 -30.56 15.81 16.71
C GLY A 231 -29.68 16.15 15.50
N GLU A 232 -28.36 16.05 15.63
CA GLU A 232 -27.42 16.01 14.51
C GLU A 232 -27.32 14.59 13.93
N LEU A 233 -26.90 14.50 12.67
CA LEU A 233 -26.37 13.28 12.09
C LEU A 233 -24.86 13.20 12.33
N VAL A 234 -24.32 11.99 12.34
CA VAL A 234 -22.89 11.74 12.18
C VAL A 234 -22.66 10.96 10.90
N LEU A 235 -21.72 11.42 10.07
CA LEU A 235 -21.17 10.70 8.93
C LEU A 235 -19.83 10.10 9.36
N VAL A 236 -19.69 8.80 9.17
CA VAL A 236 -18.44 8.09 9.36
C VAL A 236 -18.03 7.44 8.05
N ASP A 237 -16.85 7.81 7.57
CA ASP A 237 -16.14 7.13 6.50
C ASP A 237 -14.92 6.42 7.09
N ALA A 238 -14.94 5.09 7.10
CA ALA A 238 -13.90 4.31 7.72
C ALA A 238 -13.72 2.95 7.03
N GLY A 239 -12.46 2.54 6.93
CA GLY A 239 -12.04 1.31 6.29
C GLY A 239 -11.08 0.49 7.13
N CYS A 240 -11.23 -0.83 7.09
CA CYS A 240 -10.23 -1.77 7.60
C CYS A 240 -9.19 -2.08 6.51
N ARG A 241 -7.99 -2.45 6.94
CA ARG A 241 -6.99 -3.10 6.08
C ARG A 241 -6.54 -4.43 6.66
N PHE A 242 -6.67 -5.47 5.86
CA PHE A 242 -6.30 -6.84 6.18
C PHE A 242 -5.44 -7.42 5.06
N ASN A 243 -4.22 -7.86 5.39
CA ASN A 243 -3.24 -8.44 4.45
C ASN A 243 -3.07 -7.62 3.15
N GLY A 244 -2.98 -6.29 3.26
CA GLY A 244 -2.82 -5.39 2.11
C GLY A 244 -4.13 -5.01 1.39
N TYR A 245 -5.26 -5.62 1.73
CA TYR A 245 -6.57 -5.30 1.14
C TYR A 245 -7.40 -4.40 2.04
N THR A 246 -7.90 -3.31 1.48
CA THR A 246 -8.63 -2.26 2.20
C THR A 246 -10.11 -2.29 1.85
N SER A 247 -10.96 -2.18 2.87
CA SER A 247 -12.38 -1.87 2.72
C SER A 247 -12.59 -0.36 2.84
N ASP A 248 -13.65 0.14 2.23
CA ASP A 248 -14.01 1.56 2.25
C ASP A 248 -15.54 1.65 2.41
N ILE A 249 -15.99 2.18 3.55
CA ILE A 249 -17.38 2.17 3.94
C ILE A 249 -17.75 3.50 4.60
N THR A 250 -18.69 4.21 3.96
CA THR A 250 -19.36 5.36 4.56
C THR A 250 -20.74 4.96 5.12
N ARG A 251 -21.05 5.41 6.34
CA ARG A 251 -22.41 5.36 6.91
C ARG A 251 -22.73 6.67 7.61
N THR A 252 -24.01 7.04 7.55
CA THR A 252 -24.54 8.22 8.23
C THR A 252 -25.71 7.80 9.10
N TRP A 253 -25.73 8.22 10.37
CA TRP A 253 -26.80 7.90 11.30
C TRP A 253 -27.13 9.05 12.26
N PRO A 254 -28.36 9.12 12.78
CA PRO A 254 -28.72 10.11 13.79
C PRO A 254 -28.07 9.78 15.13
N VAL A 255 -27.49 10.79 15.77
CA VAL A 255 -26.71 10.62 17.01
C VAL A 255 -27.61 10.24 18.19
N ASN A 256 -28.90 10.56 18.12
CA ASN A 256 -29.91 10.18 19.11
C ASN A 256 -30.72 8.93 18.71
N GLY A 257 -30.32 8.21 17.64
CA GLY A 257 -31.01 7.02 17.16
C GLY A 257 -32.33 7.28 16.41
N MET A 258 -32.74 8.54 16.20
CA MET A 258 -33.99 8.88 15.51
C MET A 258 -33.74 9.82 14.33
N LEU A 259 -34.13 9.38 13.12
CA LEU A 259 -34.11 10.26 11.95
C LEU A 259 -35.24 11.29 12.08
N LYS A 260 -34.88 12.57 12.01
CA LYS A 260 -35.88 13.64 11.95
C LYS A 260 -36.60 13.59 10.60
N CYS A 261 -37.92 13.59 10.63
CA CYS A 261 -38.72 13.87 9.45
C CYS A 261 -38.64 15.37 9.16
N PHE A 262 -38.06 15.75 8.03
CA PHE A 262 -38.20 17.10 7.51
C PHE A 262 -39.44 17.13 6.63
N CYS A 263 -40.57 17.53 7.21
CA CYS A 263 -41.68 17.99 6.38
C CYS A 263 -41.20 19.24 5.65
N LEU A 264 -41.16 19.19 4.32
CA LEU A 264 -41.01 20.42 3.53
C LEU A 264 -42.10 21.39 4.00
N PRO A 265 -41.79 22.67 4.26
CA PRO A 265 -42.83 23.63 4.57
C PRO A 265 -43.86 23.56 3.45
N ASN A 266 -45.14 23.34 3.81
CA ASN A 266 -46.23 23.42 2.86
C ASN A 266 -46.07 24.74 2.12
N VAL A 267 -45.66 24.67 0.86
CA VAL A 267 -45.67 25.81 -0.05
C VAL A 267 -47.15 26.05 -0.28
N ASN A 268 -47.75 26.90 0.56
CA ASN A 268 -49.07 27.44 0.32
C ASN A 268 -48.96 28.26 -0.96
N THR A 269 -49.28 27.64 -2.10
CA THR A 269 -49.58 28.31 -3.37
C THR A 269 -50.91 29.04 -3.26
#